data_AF-A0A662EQB1-F1
#
_entry.id   AF-A0A662EQB1-F1
#
_cell.length_a   1.000
_cell.length_b   1.000
_cell.length_c   1.000
_cell.angle_alpha   90.00
_cell.angle_beta   90.00
_cell.angle_gamma   90.00
#
_symmetry.space_group_name_H-M   'P 1'
#
loop_
_entity.id
_entity.type
_entity.pdbx_description
1 polymer ?
#
loop_
_entity_poly.entity_id
_entity_poly.type
_entity_poly.pdbx_seq_one_letter_code
_entity_poly.pdbx_strand_id
1 'polypeptide(L)'
;MPGLASFVIPGLGQFINDQVDKAFLHFGIAVAIDFGAYYLTTLLPYNYYSYPLVGLAHLGWALYSAYDAYSVAKEENFTLGFTENGFGFSYSF
;
A
#
# COMPACT_ATOMS: atom_id res chain seq x y z
N MET A 1 5.66 -4.28 -11.19
CA MET A 1 4.24 -4.56 -10.91
C MET A 1 3.81 -3.73 -9.70
N PRO A 2 3.52 -2.43 -9.87
CA PRO A 2 3.26 -1.51 -8.76
C PRO A 2 2.08 -1.94 -7.87
N GLY A 3 1.00 -2.48 -8.46
CA GLY A 3 -0.13 -2.99 -7.69
C GLY A 3 0.22 -4.14 -6.74
N LEU A 4 1.00 -5.15 -7.18
CA LEU A 4 1.44 -6.23 -6.30
C LEU A 4 2.36 -5.74 -5.19
N ALA A 5 3.21 -4.76 -5.48
CA ALA A 5 4.07 -4.15 -4.48
C ALA A 5 3.24 -3.47 -3.38
N SER A 6 2.22 -2.69 -3.76
CA SER A 6 1.29 -2.06 -2.79
C SER A 6 0.35 -3.02 -2.08
N PHE A 7 0.08 -4.20 -2.65
CA PHE A 7 -0.68 -5.23 -1.95
C PHE A 7 0.12 -5.84 -0.78
N VAL A 8 1.42 -6.07 -0.97
CA VAL A 8 2.30 -6.63 0.06
C VAL A 8 2.67 -5.56 1.08
N ILE A 9 3.00 -4.35 0.62
CA ILE A 9 3.35 -3.21 1.46
C ILE A 9 2.56 -2.00 0.97
N PRO A 10 1.45 -1.63 1.65
CA PRO A 10 0.68 -0.44 1.31
C PRO A 10 1.58 0.79 1.16
N GLY A 11 1.49 1.48 0.02
CA GLY A 11 2.31 2.65 -0.33
C GLY A 11 3.52 2.34 -1.22
N LEU A 12 4.01 1.10 -1.28
CA LEU A 12 5.22 0.77 -2.04
C LEU A 12 5.04 0.93 -3.56
N GLY A 13 3.89 0.55 -4.10
CA GLY A 13 3.53 0.75 -5.50
C GLY A 13 3.36 2.22 -5.87
N GLN A 14 2.81 3.04 -4.97
CA GLN A 14 2.76 4.50 -5.16
C GLN A 14 4.17 5.09 -5.20
N PHE A 15 5.08 4.61 -4.35
CA PHE A 15 6.48 5.03 -4.36
C PHE A 15 7.17 4.64 -5.68
N ILE A 16 6.91 3.44 -6.18
CA ILE A 16 7.43 2.97 -7.48
C ILE A 16 6.91 3.83 -8.65
N ASN A 17 5.70 4.36 -8.54
CA ASN A 17 5.12 5.28 -9.53
C ASN A 17 5.53 6.76 -9.27
N ASP A 18 6.57 7.03 -8.48
CA ASP A 18 7.02 8.37 -8.09
C ASP A 18 5.96 9.24 -7.37
N GLN A 19 4.88 8.65 -6.86
CA GLN A 19 3.83 9.32 -6.09
C GLN A 19 4.13 9.29 -4.59
N VAL A 20 5.24 9.93 -4.19
CA VAL A 20 5.80 9.87 -2.83
C VAL A 20 4.81 10.30 -1.74
N ASP A 21 4.05 11.39 -1.95
CA ASP A 21 3.06 11.87 -0.98
C ASP A 21 1.96 10.83 -0.71
N LYS A 22 1.48 10.18 -1.78
CA LYS A 22 0.52 9.07 -1.67
C LYS A 22 1.18 7.85 -1.04
N ALA A 23 2.44 7.54 -1.35
CA ALA A 23 3.14 6.42 -0.73
C ALA A 23 3.14 6.52 0.80
N PHE A 24 3.48 7.70 1.33
CA PHE A 24 3.43 7.95 2.77
C PHE A 24 2.01 7.90 3.34
N LEU A 25 1.00 8.39 2.62
CA LEU A 25 -0.38 8.30 3.06
C LEU A 25 -0.84 6.84 3.18
N HIS A 26 -0.61 6.04 2.14
CA HIS A 26 -1.02 4.64 2.10
C HIS A 26 -0.29 3.80 3.16
N PHE A 27 1.02 4.00 3.31
CA PHE A 27 1.81 3.35 4.35
C PHE A 27 1.38 3.79 5.75
N GLY A 28 1.20 5.09 5.96
CA GLY A 28 0.79 5.67 7.23
C GLY A 28 -0.57 5.17 7.70
N ILE A 29 -1.53 5.02 6.79
CA ILE A 29 -2.85 4.45 7.12
C ILE A 29 -2.74 2.96 7.47
N ALA A 30 -1.93 2.18 6.77
CA ALA A 30 -1.71 0.77 7.13
C ALA A 30 -1.14 0.63 8.55
N VAL A 31 -0.11 1.43 8.86
CA VAL A 31 0.46 1.52 10.22
C VAL A 31 -0.59 1.97 11.23
N ALA A 32 -1.40 2.99 10.91
CA ALA A 32 -2.45 3.48 11.80
C ALA A 32 -3.55 2.44 12.07
N ILE A 33 -3.90 1.62 11.08
CA ILE A 33 -4.83 0.50 11.27
C ILE A 33 -4.25 -0.48 12.28
N ASP A 34 -3.00 -0.91 12.11
CA ASP A 34 -2.40 -1.96 12.96
C ASP A 34 -2.13 -1.47 14.39
N PHE A 35 -1.53 -0.29 14.54
CA PHE A 35 -1.24 0.28 15.86
C PHE A 35 -2.49 0.84 16.53
N GLY A 36 -3.35 1.52 15.79
CA GLY A 36 -4.62 2.03 16.31
C GLY A 36 -5.51 0.90 16.81
N ALA A 37 -5.56 -0.21 16.07
CA ALA A 37 -6.20 -1.43 16.49
C ALA A 37 -5.64 -1.98 17.80
N TYR A 38 -4.31 -2.09 17.92
CA TYR A 38 -3.68 -2.57 19.15
C TYR A 38 -4.10 -1.75 20.38
N TYR A 39 -4.14 -0.42 20.28
CA TYR A 39 -4.61 0.42 21.36
C TYR A 39 -6.10 0.20 21.65
N LEU A 40 -6.95 0.11 20.62
CA LEU A 40 -8.38 -0.13 20.76
C LEU A 40 -8.69 -1.47 21.42
N THR A 41 -7.98 -2.54 21.05
CA THR A 41 -8.18 -3.88 21.64
C THR A 41 -7.71 -3.95 23.08
N THR A 42 -6.73 -3.14 23.47
CA THR A 42 -6.19 -3.07 24.83
C THR A 42 -7.10 -2.26 25.77
N LEU A 43 -7.76 -1.22 25.26
CA LEU A 43 -8.55 -0.28 26.07
C LEU A 43 -10.03 -0.64 26.18
N LEU A 44 -10.59 -1.42 25.25
CA LEU A 44 -12.02 -1.76 25.23
C LEU A 44 -12.29 -3.15 25.86
N PRO A 45 -13.25 -3.28 26.79
CA PRO A 45 -13.69 -4.58 27.29
C PRO A 45 -14.44 -5.38 26.19
N TYR A 46 -14.34 -6.71 26.21
CA TYR A 46 -14.97 -7.66 25.25
C TYR A 46 -14.41 -7.63 23.81
N ASN A 47 -13.10 -7.84 23.66
CA ASN A 47 -12.32 -7.73 22.42
C ASN A 47 -12.19 -9.04 21.57
N TYR A 48 -13.10 -10.00 21.75
CA TYR A 48 -12.96 -11.35 21.14
C TYR A 48 -12.98 -11.35 19.60
N TYR A 49 -13.64 -10.36 18.97
CA TYR A 49 -13.73 -10.21 17.51
C TYR A 49 -12.83 -9.10 16.95
N SER A 50 -12.04 -8.45 17.80
CA SER A 50 -11.28 -7.28 17.38
C SER A 50 -10.18 -7.63 16.38
N TYR A 51 -9.45 -8.73 16.61
CA TYR A 51 -8.33 -9.12 15.74
C TYR A 51 -8.77 -9.49 14.30
N PRO A 52 -9.83 -10.29 14.08
CA PRO A 52 -10.33 -10.53 12.72
C PRO A 52 -10.76 -9.25 11.98
N LEU A 53 -11.43 -8.31 12.67
CA LEU A 53 -11.86 -7.05 12.07
C LEU A 53 -10.68 -6.19 11.62
N VAL A 54 -9.59 -6.20 12.40
CA VAL A 54 -8.36 -5.46 12.08
C VAL A 54 -7.67 -6.08 10.88
N GLY A 55 -7.59 -7.41 10.83
CA GLY A 55 -7.06 -8.12 9.65
C GLY A 55 -7.86 -7.82 8.39
N LEU A 56 -9.19 -7.76 8.47
CA LEU A 56 -10.05 -7.38 7.34
C LEU A 56 -9.87 -5.91 6.94
N ALA A 57 -9.72 -5.00 7.91
CA ALA A 57 -9.47 -3.59 7.64
C ALA A 57 -8.12 -3.39 6.94
N HIS A 58 -7.06 -4.05 7.45
CA HIS A 58 -5.74 -4.04 6.83
C HIS A 58 -5.78 -4.63 5.42
N LEU A 59 -6.41 -5.79 5.23
CA LEU A 59 -6.54 -6.43 3.93
C LEU A 59 -7.31 -5.55 2.94
N GLY A 60 -8.42 -4.93 3.37
CA GLY A 60 -9.18 -3.99 2.57
C GLY A 60 -8.34 -2.80 2.13
N TRP A 61 -7.52 -2.26 3.04
CA TRP A 61 -6.61 -1.17 2.75
C TRP A 61 -5.47 -1.57 1.81
N ALA A 62 -4.92 -2.78 1.96
CA ALA A 62 -3.90 -3.33 1.06
C ALA A 62 -4.45 -3.54 -0.36
N LEU A 63 -5.67 -4.07 -0.49
CA LEU A 63 -6.35 -4.21 -1.78
C LEU A 63 -6.61 -2.84 -2.44
N TYR A 64 -7.06 -1.85 -1.67
CA TYR A 64 -7.23 -0.49 -2.17
C TYR A 64 -5.91 0.12 -2.64
N SER A 65 -4.85 -0.02 -1.85
CA SER A 65 -3.51 0.47 -2.18
C SER A 65 -2.96 -0.18 -3.44
N ALA A 66 -3.19 -1.49 -3.61
CA ALA A 66 -2.83 -2.24 -4.80
C ALA A 66 -3.57 -1.74 -6.05
N TYR A 67 -4.88 -1.49 -5.91
CA TYR A 67 -5.72 -0.98 -6.99
C TYR A 67 -5.31 0.42 -7.45
N ASP A 68 -5.05 1.34 -6.51
CA ASP A 68 -4.57 2.70 -6.84
C ASP A 68 -3.22 2.64 -7.58
N ALA A 69 -2.24 1.90 -7.05
CA ALA A 69 -0.92 1.77 -7.69
C ALA A 69 -1.00 1.10 -9.08
N TYR A 70 -1.89 0.12 -9.25
CA TYR A 70 -2.14 -0.50 -10.55
C TYR A 70 -2.77 0.49 -11.55
N SER A 71 -3.76 1.26 -11.11
CA SER A 71 -4.49 2.20 -11.96
C SER A 71 -3.55 3.30 -12.46
N VAL A 72 -2.73 3.87 -11.57
CA VAL A 72 -1.69 4.83 -11.93
C VAL A 72 -0.70 4.22 -12.93
N ALA A 73 -0.14 3.04 -12.64
CA ALA A 73 0.82 2.40 -13.53
C ALA A 73 0.24 2.12 -14.93
N LYS A 74 -1.07 1.82 -15.00
CA LYS A 74 -1.79 1.62 -16.26
C LYS A 74 -2.02 2.93 -17.01
N GLU A 75 -2.39 4.00 -16.31
CA GLU A 75 -2.59 5.34 -16.88
C GLU A 75 -1.28 5.93 -17.43
N GLU A 76 -0.18 5.67 -16.74
CA GLU A 76 1.14 6.24 -17.02
C GLU A 76 1.97 5.40 -18.02
N ASN A 77 1.40 4.32 -18.59
CA ASN A 77 2.12 3.35 -19.43
C ASN A 77 3.44 2.88 -18.81
N PHE A 78 3.45 2.70 -17.49
CA PHE A 78 4.66 2.44 -16.73
C PHE A 78 5.32 1.13 -17.18
N THR A 79 6.52 1.23 -17.75
CA THR A 79 7.34 0.08 -18.15
C THR A 79 8.50 -0.09 -17.16
N LEU A 80 8.57 -1.28 -16.56
CA LEU A 80 9.75 -1.71 -15.79
C LEU A 80 10.79 -2.22 -16.78
N GLY A 81 11.84 -1.43 -17.01
CA GLY A 81 12.98 -1.78 -17.84
C GLY A 81 14.25 -1.95 -17.02
N PHE A 82 15.08 -2.94 -17.34
CA PHE A 82 16.46 -2.98 -16.87
C PHE A 82 17.23 -1.92 -17.66
N THR A 83 17.70 -0.87 -16.99
CA THR A 83 18.63 0.10 -17.59
C THR A 83 20.06 -0.39 -17.38
N GLU A 84 20.99 -0.07 -18.27
CA GLU A 84 22.40 -0.54 -18.20
C GLU A 84 23.11 -0.19 -16.87
N ASN A 85 22.55 0.71 -16.06
CA ASN A 85 23.08 1.12 -14.75
C ASN A 85 22.30 0.57 -13.52
N GLY A 86 21.32 -0.32 -13.71
CA GLY A 86 20.56 -0.94 -12.62
C GLY A 86 19.02 -0.94 -12.81
N PHE A 87 18.29 -1.29 -11.75
CA PHE A 87 16.83 -1.22 -11.67
C PHE A 87 16.42 0.25 -11.86
N GLY A 88 15.86 0.58 -13.03
CA GLY A 88 15.43 1.93 -13.38
C GLY A 88 13.96 1.95 -13.78
N PHE A 89 13.25 3.00 -13.41
CA PHE A 89 11.88 3.24 -13.81
C PHE A 89 11.90 4.09 -15.08
N SER A 90 11.30 3.63 -16.19
CA SER A 90 11.21 4.42 -17.42
C SER A 90 9.78 4.85 -17.68
N TYR A 91 9.61 6.14 -17.93
CA TYR A 91 8.36 6.78 -18.30
C TYR A 91 8.41 7.09 -19.81
N SER A 92 7.42 6.64 -20.58
CA SER A 92 7.32 6.98 -22.00
C SER A 92 6.36 8.15 -22.17
N PHE A 93 6.89 9.32 -22.56
CA PHE A 93 6.08 10.44 -23.06
C PHE A 93 5.72 10.23 -24.53
#